data_AF-A0AAN0K455-F1
#
_entry.id   AF-A0AAN0K455-F1
#
_cell.length_a   1.000
_cell.length_b   1.000
_cell.length_c   1.000
_cell.angle_alpha   90.00
_cell.angle_beta   90.00
_cell.angle_gamma   90.00
#
_symmetry.space_group_name_H-M   'P 1'
#
loop_
_entity.id
_entity.type
_entity.pdbx_description
1 polymer ?
#
loop_
_entity_poly.entity_id
_entity_poly.type
_entity_poly.pdbx_seq_one_letter_code
_entity_poly.pdbx_strand_id
1 'polypeptide(L)'
;MIFTAAKDLNPLRQYIKKEHSHPEFDQSIKFKLTSSPKGCIELIFNDEQQTEPTTGWRIKPHLMPCQIEEHEVLGFGDISTTIPPSCLVSIYAENSPHTVPNLSYSVPLKGVQKPMDIIINRSLRDLLDAPHSISTNDVPNPGSQNDVKKHLNDLKRFLSTSEAMFRDIANGCKEVRIINGSQYNELFDGMSRQSLSERVEVFIRKIVFLLELCPDQISKFLSILNNQEDIALSTLADRIAAS
;
A
#
# COMPACT_ATOMS: atom_id res chain seq x y z
N MET A 1 -1.89 3.13 -7.19
CA MET A 1 -2.64 3.33 -8.46
C MET A 1 -1.73 2.97 -9.62
N ILE A 2 -2.24 2.29 -10.65
CA ILE A 2 -1.46 1.89 -11.82
C ILE A 2 -2.05 2.58 -13.05
N PHE A 3 -1.23 3.32 -13.78
CA PHE A 3 -1.57 3.84 -15.11
C PHE A 3 -1.05 2.88 -16.15
N THR A 4 -1.88 2.49 -17.11
CA THR A 4 -1.48 1.57 -18.17
C THR A 4 -2.09 2.02 -19.50
N ALA A 5 -1.37 1.77 -20.58
CA ALA A 5 -1.77 2.12 -21.92
C ALA A 5 -1.65 0.90 -22.84
N ALA A 6 -2.63 0.74 -23.73
CA ALA A 6 -2.65 -0.34 -24.71
C ALA A 6 -3.29 0.16 -26.00
N LYS A 7 -2.89 -0.44 -27.12
CA LYS A 7 -3.55 -0.23 -28.42
C LYS A 7 -5.02 -0.68 -28.41
N ASP A 8 -5.31 -1.79 -27.73
CA ASP A 8 -6.66 -2.33 -27.57
C ASP A 8 -7.01 -2.47 -26.08
N LEU A 9 -8.16 -1.90 -25.71
CA LEU A 9 -8.68 -1.91 -24.34
C LEU A 9 -9.22 -3.28 -23.93
N ASN A 10 -9.69 -4.11 -24.87
CA ASN A 10 -10.31 -5.39 -24.55
C ASN A 10 -9.29 -6.42 -24.00
N PRO A 11 -8.14 -6.67 -24.65
CA PRO A 11 -7.09 -7.53 -24.10
C PRO A 11 -6.60 -7.03 -22.74
N LEU A 12 -6.45 -5.71 -22.59
CA LEU A 12 -6.02 -5.10 -21.32
C LEU A 12 -7.02 -5.37 -20.19
N ARG A 13 -8.32 -5.21 -20.45
CA ARG A 13 -9.38 -5.54 -19.48
C ARG A 13 -9.41 -7.01 -19.13
N GLN A 14 -9.20 -7.91 -20.10
CA GLN A 14 -9.13 -9.35 -19.85
C GLN A 14 -7.93 -9.70 -18.97
N TYR A 15 -6.75 -9.14 -19.26
CA TYR A 15 -5.56 -9.29 -18.43
C TYR A 15 -5.83 -8.83 -17.00
N ILE A 16 -6.35 -7.60 -16.82
CA ILE A 16 -6.60 -7.02 -15.49
C ILE A 16 -7.57 -7.89 -14.68
N LYS A 17 -8.67 -8.36 -15.29
CA LYS A 17 -9.64 -9.24 -14.64
C LYS A 17 -9.09 -10.62 -14.28
N LYS A 18 -8.08 -11.09 -15.01
CA LYS A 18 -7.44 -12.39 -14.77
C LYS A 18 -6.41 -12.31 -13.65
N GLU A 19 -5.61 -11.25 -13.64
CA GLU A 19 -4.46 -11.12 -12.73
C GLU A 19 -4.81 -10.43 -11.40
N HIS A 20 -5.91 -9.68 -11.33
CA HIS A 20 -6.34 -8.98 -10.11
C HIS A 20 -7.72 -9.47 -9.66
N SER A 21 -7.84 -9.78 -8.37
CA SER A 21 -9.06 -10.33 -7.75
C SER A 21 -10.19 -9.31 -7.63
N HIS A 22 -9.89 -8.02 -7.47
CA HIS A 22 -10.86 -6.93 -7.39
C HIS A 22 -10.37 -5.71 -8.17
N PRO A 23 -10.38 -5.75 -9.52
CA PRO A 23 -9.88 -4.64 -10.31
C PRO A 23 -10.88 -3.50 -10.33
N GLU A 24 -10.47 -2.35 -9.81
CA GLU A 24 -11.20 -1.10 -9.97
C GLU A 24 -10.73 -0.40 -11.24
N PHE A 25 -11.69 -0.03 -12.08
CA PHE A 25 -11.45 0.78 -13.26
C PHE A 25 -11.98 2.17 -12.97
N ASP A 26 -11.08 3.14 -12.89
CA ASP A 26 -11.40 4.54 -12.73
C ASP A 26 -11.85 5.11 -14.09
N GLN A 27 -11.02 5.93 -14.73
CA GLN A 27 -11.31 6.49 -16.06
C GLN A 27 -10.69 5.66 -17.20
N SER A 28 -11.43 5.46 -18.29
CA SER A 28 -10.87 5.00 -19.57
C SER A 28 -10.83 6.15 -20.56
N ILE A 29 -9.64 6.46 -21.07
CA ILE A 29 -9.39 7.62 -21.91
C ILE A 29 -8.78 7.17 -23.23
N LYS A 30 -9.22 7.77 -24.34
CA LYS A 30 -8.65 7.54 -25.67
C LYS A 30 -7.76 8.72 -26.04
N PHE A 31 -6.56 8.43 -26.52
CA PHE A 31 -5.62 9.44 -26.99
C PHE A 31 -4.99 9.01 -28.33
N LYS A 32 -4.27 9.94 -28.94
CA LYS A 32 -3.37 9.68 -30.06
C LYS A 32 -2.01 10.22 -29.69
N LEU A 33 -0.96 9.45 -29.92
CA LEU A 33 0.41 9.92 -29.71
C LEU A 33 0.78 10.94 -30.80
N THR A 34 1.64 11.88 -30.45
CA THR A 34 2.30 12.74 -31.44
C THR A 34 3.26 11.89 -32.27
N SER A 35 3.26 12.08 -33.59
CA SER A 35 4.23 11.42 -34.48
C SER A 35 5.65 11.91 -34.17
N SER A 36 6.35 11.19 -33.30
CA SER A 36 7.73 11.45 -32.86
C SER A 36 8.56 10.17 -33.03
N PRO A 37 9.83 10.26 -33.43
CA PRO A 37 10.70 9.09 -33.60
C PRO A 37 10.96 8.31 -32.30
N LYS A 38 10.58 8.85 -31.14
CA LYS A 38 10.58 8.19 -29.83
C LYS A 38 9.23 8.47 -29.15
N GLY A 39 8.14 8.02 -29.79
CA GLY A 39 6.81 8.19 -29.22
C GLY A 39 6.76 7.61 -27.81
N CYS A 40 6.40 8.45 -26.85
CA CYS A 40 6.10 8.02 -25.49
C CYS A 40 4.96 8.89 -24.97
N ILE A 41 4.23 8.36 -24.00
CA ILE A 41 3.33 9.15 -23.18
C ILE A 41 3.98 9.34 -21.81
N GLU A 42 4.12 10.59 -21.40
CA GLU A 42 4.69 10.96 -20.11
C GLU A 42 3.58 11.56 -19.23
N LEU A 43 3.41 11.01 -18.03
CA LEU A 43 2.51 11.49 -16.98
C LEU A 43 3.27 12.52 -16.14
N ILE A 44 2.82 13.78 -16.17
CA ILE A 44 3.50 14.87 -15.47
C ILE A 44 2.90 15.04 -14.07
N PHE A 45 3.69 14.74 -13.04
CA PHE A 45 3.33 14.96 -11.64
C PHE A 45 4.06 16.20 -11.15
N ASN A 46 3.34 17.32 -11.04
CA ASN A 46 3.87 18.58 -10.55
C ASN A 46 2.86 19.24 -9.59
N ASP A 47 3.25 19.32 -8.33
CA ASP A 47 2.42 19.88 -7.26
C ASP A 47 2.21 21.40 -7.43
N GLU A 48 3.16 22.10 -8.06
CA GLU A 48 3.09 23.55 -8.28
C GLU A 48 2.08 23.95 -9.38
N GLN A 49 1.66 22.99 -10.21
CA GLN A 49 0.72 23.23 -11.32
C GLN A 49 -0.74 22.94 -10.95
N GLN A 50 -0.99 22.57 -9.69
CA GLN A 50 -2.33 22.19 -9.24
C GLN A 50 -3.17 23.44 -8.95
N THR A 51 -4.40 23.45 -9.49
CA THR A 51 -5.36 24.53 -9.24
C THR A 51 -6.14 24.33 -7.96
N GLU A 52 -6.37 23.07 -7.59
CA GLU A 52 -7.06 22.67 -6.36
C GLU A 52 -6.04 22.41 -5.25
N PRO A 53 -6.41 22.62 -3.97
CA PRO A 53 -5.50 22.39 -2.86
C PRO A 53 -5.16 20.90 -2.74
N THR A 54 -3.88 20.60 -2.58
CA THR A 54 -3.35 19.24 -2.36
C THR A 54 -2.79 19.06 -0.96
N THR A 55 -3.04 20.00 -0.04
CA THR A 55 -2.46 20.02 1.31
C THR A 55 -2.70 18.70 2.04
N GLY A 56 -1.62 18.12 2.57
CA GLY A 56 -1.63 16.84 3.27
C GLY A 56 -1.73 15.63 2.34
N TRP A 57 -1.72 15.79 1.02
CA TRP A 57 -1.62 14.67 0.08
C TRP A 57 -0.22 14.60 -0.52
N ARG A 58 0.27 13.37 -0.72
CA ARG A 58 1.56 13.10 -1.37
C ARG A 58 1.37 12.12 -2.50
N ILE A 59 1.68 12.56 -3.72
CA ILE A 59 1.63 11.75 -4.93
C ILE A 59 3.06 11.39 -5.30
N LYS A 60 3.37 10.10 -5.38
CA LYS A 60 4.73 9.59 -5.62
C LYS A 60 4.73 8.60 -6.79
N PRO A 61 5.17 9.04 -7.98
CA PRO A 61 5.51 8.12 -9.06
C PRO A 61 6.69 7.23 -8.66
N HIS A 62 6.67 5.98 -9.10
CA HIS A 62 7.75 5.01 -8.80
C HIS A 62 8.88 5.06 -9.84
N LEU A 63 8.63 5.68 -10.99
CA LEU A 63 9.59 5.90 -12.07
C LEU A 63 9.58 7.37 -12.47
N MET A 64 10.78 7.93 -12.70
CA MET A 64 10.99 9.30 -13.16
C MET A 64 11.98 9.28 -14.33
N PRO A 65 11.58 9.71 -15.55
CA PRO A 65 10.24 10.18 -15.91
C PRO A 65 9.17 9.08 -15.79
N CYS A 66 7.95 9.48 -15.45
CA CYS A 66 6.80 8.57 -15.37
C CYS A 66 6.22 8.39 -16.77
N GLN A 67 6.83 7.49 -17.55
CA GLN A 67 6.56 7.37 -18.99
C GLN A 67 6.25 5.93 -19.42
N ILE A 68 5.47 5.81 -20.50
CA ILE A 68 5.19 4.56 -21.20
C ILE A 68 5.59 4.74 -22.67
N GLU A 69 6.40 3.82 -23.20
CA GLU A 69 6.91 3.95 -24.56
C GLU A 69 5.90 3.42 -25.60
N GLU A 70 5.83 4.07 -26.77
CA GLU A 70 4.91 3.70 -27.86
C GLU A 70 5.12 2.26 -28.30
N HIS A 71 6.38 1.81 -28.38
CA HIS A 71 6.71 0.47 -28.81
C HIS A 71 6.15 -0.60 -27.84
N GLU A 72 6.07 -0.30 -26.53
CA GLU A 72 5.47 -1.19 -25.53
C GLU A 72 3.94 -1.19 -25.63
N VAL A 73 3.32 -0.03 -25.87
CA VAL A 73 1.86 0.11 -26.08
C VAL A 73 1.41 -0.68 -27.30
N LEU A 74 2.21 -0.66 -28.37
CA LEU A 74 1.96 -1.39 -29.61
C LEU A 74 2.28 -2.89 -29.48
N GLY A 75 3.26 -3.26 -28.64
CA GLY A 75 3.69 -4.64 -28.44
C GLY A 75 2.78 -5.46 -27.52
N PHE A 76 2.02 -4.83 -26.63
CA PHE A 76 1.13 -5.54 -25.71
C PHE A 76 0.05 -6.33 -26.46
N GLY A 77 -0.03 -7.64 -26.18
CA GLY A 77 -0.93 -8.57 -26.89
C GLY A 77 -0.33 -9.18 -28.16
N ASP A 78 0.92 -8.84 -28.49
CA ASP A 78 1.75 -9.58 -29.45
C ASP A 78 2.47 -10.76 -28.76
N ILE A 79 3.08 -11.65 -29.53
CA ILE A 79 3.70 -12.91 -29.08
C ILE A 79 4.77 -12.75 -27.99
N SER A 80 5.34 -11.55 -27.82
CA SER A 80 6.49 -11.29 -26.95
C SER A 80 6.15 -10.63 -25.60
N THR A 81 5.01 -9.94 -25.47
CA THR A 81 4.68 -9.20 -24.24
C THR A 81 3.27 -9.48 -23.76
N THR A 82 3.19 -10.19 -22.62
CA THR A 82 1.94 -10.55 -21.96
C THR A 82 1.55 -9.60 -20.84
N ILE A 83 2.49 -8.74 -20.40
CA ILE A 83 2.29 -7.76 -19.32
C ILE A 83 2.09 -6.39 -19.97
N PRO A 84 1.02 -5.65 -19.64
CA PRO A 84 0.80 -4.34 -20.21
C PRO A 84 1.79 -3.32 -19.64
N PRO A 85 2.31 -2.39 -20.46
CA PRO A 85 3.19 -1.35 -19.95
C PRO A 85 2.45 -0.46 -18.96
N SER A 86 3.14 -0.08 -17.89
CA SER A 86 2.49 0.62 -16.80
C SER A 86 3.42 1.50 -15.98
N CYS A 87 2.80 2.48 -15.33
CA CYS A 87 3.41 3.40 -14.38
C CYS A 87 2.72 3.23 -13.02
N LEU A 88 3.48 2.83 -12.01
CA LEU A 88 2.99 2.72 -10.63
C LEU A 88 3.14 4.06 -9.91
N VAL A 89 2.06 4.50 -9.27
CA VAL A 89 1.99 5.74 -8.51
C VAL A 89 1.37 5.45 -7.15
N SER A 90 2.05 5.85 -6.08
CA SER A 90 1.51 5.83 -4.73
C SER A 90 0.87 7.17 -4.40
N ILE A 91 -0.27 7.13 -3.71
CA ILE A 91 -0.95 8.32 -3.21
C ILE A 91 -1.10 8.11 -1.70
N TYR A 92 -0.65 9.07 -0.92
CA TYR A 92 -0.72 9.06 0.53
C TYR A 92 -1.48 10.28 1.01
N ALA A 93 -2.23 10.12 2.08
CA ALA A 93 -2.76 11.23 2.87
C ALA A 93 -2.03 11.28 4.21
N GLU A 94 -1.62 12.47 4.61
CA GLU A 94 -1.07 12.75 5.92
C GLU A 94 -2.20 12.72 6.95
N ASN A 95 -1.94 12.10 8.10
CA ASN A 95 -2.89 12.16 9.21
C ASN A 95 -2.75 13.51 9.93
N SER A 96 -3.38 14.54 9.37
CA SER A 96 -3.33 15.91 9.85
C SER A 96 -4.71 16.55 9.75
N PRO A 97 -5.12 17.39 10.73
CA PRO A 97 -6.38 18.14 10.65
C PRO A 97 -6.38 19.17 9.50
N HIS A 98 -5.22 19.41 8.88
CA HIS A 98 -5.06 20.31 7.74
C HIS A 98 -5.07 19.59 6.39
N THR A 99 -5.15 18.26 6.38
CA THR A 99 -5.27 17.49 5.13
C THR A 99 -6.63 17.74 4.52
N VAL A 100 -6.66 18.14 3.24
CA VAL A 100 -7.94 18.36 2.55
C VAL A 100 -8.70 17.04 2.39
N PRO A 101 -10.02 17.01 2.55
CA PRO A 101 -10.79 15.76 2.59
C PRO A 101 -10.86 15.05 1.23
N ASN A 102 -10.73 15.81 0.13
CA ASN A 102 -10.74 15.29 -1.22
C ASN A 102 -9.54 15.84 -1.98
N LEU A 103 -8.80 14.94 -2.62
CA LEU A 103 -7.80 15.22 -3.62
C LEU A 103 -8.46 15.22 -4.99
N SER A 104 -8.26 16.30 -5.75
CA SER A 104 -8.48 16.35 -7.20
C SER A 104 -7.18 16.81 -7.84
N TYR A 105 -6.33 15.85 -8.24
CA TYR A 105 -5.00 16.12 -8.76
C TYR A 105 -4.98 15.98 -10.29
N SER A 106 -4.61 17.05 -10.99
CA SER A 106 -4.46 17.03 -12.45
C SER A 106 -3.10 16.48 -12.85
N VAL A 107 -3.10 15.49 -13.74
CA VAL A 107 -1.90 14.88 -14.33
C VAL A 107 -1.89 15.14 -15.83
N PRO A 108 -1.22 16.21 -16.29
CA PRO A 108 -1.07 16.49 -17.71
C PRO A 108 -0.32 15.38 -18.44
N LEU A 109 -0.76 15.09 -19.67
CA LEU A 109 -0.10 14.13 -20.54
C LEU A 109 0.75 14.83 -21.59
N LYS A 110 2.01 14.44 -21.66
CA LYS A 110 2.94 14.86 -22.71
C LYS A 110 3.13 13.73 -23.72
N GLY A 111 3.33 14.09 -24.99
CA GLY A 111 3.43 13.14 -26.10
C GLY A 111 2.10 12.74 -26.75
N VAL A 112 0.99 13.38 -26.35
CA VAL A 112 -0.33 13.21 -26.98
C VAL A 112 -0.66 14.36 -27.95
N GLN A 113 -1.38 14.06 -29.04
CA GLN A 113 -1.70 15.02 -30.10
C GLN A 113 -2.62 16.16 -29.63
N LYS A 114 -3.52 15.88 -28.69
CA LYS A 114 -4.41 16.87 -28.09
C LYS A 114 -4.03 17.02 -26.62
N PRO A 115 -3.82 18.24 -26.10
CA PRO A 115 -3.60 18.46 -24.68
C PRO A 115 -4.72 17.80 -23.87
N MET A 116 -4.33 17.08 -22.83
CA MET A 116 -5.26 16.29 -22.04
C MET A 116 -4.63 15.99 -20.69
N ASP A 117 -5.47 16.04 -19.65
CA ASP A 117 -5.09 15.76 -18.29
C ASP A 117 -5.90 14.58 -17.77
N ILE A 118 -5.28 13.76 -16.93
CA ILE A 118 -5.97 12.74 -16.13
C ILE A 118 -6.20 13.33 -14.75
N ILE A 119 -7.45 13.34 -14.29
CA ILE A 119 -7.77 13.81 -12.95
C ILE A 119 -7.81 12.63 -11.99
N ILE A 120 -6.91 12.63 -11.03
CA ILE A 120 -6.91 11.67 -9.92
C ILE A 120 -7.82 12.24 -8.83
N ASN A 121 -8.95 11.57 -8.62
CA ASN A 121 -9.85 11.88 -7.51
C ASN A 121 -9.65 10.86 -6.40
N ARG A 122 -9.37 11.32 -5.18
CA ARG A 122 -9.34 10.47 -3.98
C ARG A 122 -9.97 11.20 -2.83
N SER A 123 -10.89 10.57 -2.13
CA SER A 123 -11.33 11.08 -0.84
C SER A 123 -10.60 10.36 0.29
N LEU A 124 -10.47 11.02 1.44
CA LEU A 124 -10.06 10.34 2.67
C LEU A 124 -11.02 9.19 2.98
N ARG A 125 -12.30 9.30 2.62
CA ARG A 125 -13.28 8.21 2.79
C ARG A 125 -12.95 7.01 1.95
N ASP A 126 -12.58 7.17 0.67
CA ASP A 126 -12.22 6.04 -0.21
C ASP A 126 -10.97 5.31 0.29
N LEU A 127 -10.01 6.04 0.89
CA LEU A 127 -8.84 5.44 1.54
C LEU A 127 -9.20 4.66 2.82
N LEU A 128 -10.31 5.02 3.47
CA LEU A 128 -10.85 4.35 4.66
C LEU A 128 -11.87 3.24 4.30
N ASP A 129 -12.51 3.32 3.13
CA ASP A 129 -13.58 2.44 2.64
C ASP A 129 -13.09 1.38 1.63
N ALA A 130 -11.84 1.43 1.17
CA ALA A 130 -11.19 0.30 0.51
C ALA A 130 -11.28 -0.93 1.44
N PRO A 131 -11.65 -2.13 0.92
CA PRO A 131 -12.51 -3.09 1.59
C PRO A 131 -12.03 -3.51 2.97
N HIS A 132 -12.40 -2.69 3.96
CA HIS A 132 -12.63 -2.97 5.36
C HIS A 132 -13.35 -1.77 6.00
N SER A 133 -14.53 -1.42 5.48
CA SER A 133 -15.48 -0.60 6.24
C SER A 133 -16.46 -1.49 7.01
N ILE A 134 -16.15 -1.73 8.28
CA ILE A 134 -17.20 -2.05 9.26
C ILE A 134 -17.95 -0.75 9.50
N SER A 135 -19.19 -0.71 9.03
CA SER A 135 -20.15 0.30 9.45
C SER A 135 -20.33 0.21 10.97
N THR A 136 -19.91 1.23 11.70
CA THR A 136 -20.59 1.62 12.93
C THR A 136 -20.69 3.14 12.94
N ASN A 137 -21.93 3.61 13.05
CA ASN A 137 -22.23 5.00 13.38
C ASN A 137 -21.61 5.30 14.75
N ASP A 138 -20.70 6.27 14.82
CA ASP A 138 -20.69 7.37 15.78
C ASP A 138 -19.35 8.12 15.76
N VAL A 139 -19.42 9.43 15.52
CA VAL A 139 -18.48 10.53 15.85
C VAL A 139 -16.97 10.17 16.03
N PRO A 140 -16.06 10.63 15.13
CA PRO A 140 -14.62 10.45 15.33
C PRO A 140 -14.07 11.32 16.47
N ASN A 141 -13.64 10.66 17.55
CA ASN A 141 -12.84 11.26 18.62
C ASN A 141 -11.33 11.14 18.26
N PRO A 142 -10.48 12.17 18.43
CA PRO A 142 -9.03 12.15 18.10
C PRO A 142 -8.14 11.18 18.90
N GLY A 143 -8.70 10.19 19.58
CA GLY A 143 -8.01 9.26 20.47
C GLY A 143 -7.33 8.06 19.79
N SER A 144 -7.90 7.50 18.71
CA SER A 144 -7.58 6.11 18.27
C SER A 144 -6.14 5.89 17.77
N GLN A 145 -5.51 6.87 17.13
CA GLN A 145 -4.13 6.67 16.64
C GLN A 145 -3.09 6.60 17.77
N ASN A 146 -3.37 7.25 18.92
CA ASN A 146 -2.55 7.12 20.12
C ASN A 146 -2.74 5.74 20.77
N ASP A 147 -3.89 5.10 20.54
CA ASP A 147 -4.24 3.81 21.14
C ASP A 147 -3.56 2.64 20.40
N VAL A 148 -3.53 2.62 19.05
CA VAL A 148 -2.79 1.59 18.28
C VAL A 148 -1.31 1.53 18.69
N LYS A 149 -0.64 2.70 18.70
CA LYS A 149 0.79 2.80 19.03
C LYS A 149 1.06 2.43 20.48
N LYS A 150 0.12 2.71 21.38
CA LYS A 150 0.18 2.29 22.78
C LYS A 150 0.05 0.76 22.89
N HIS A 151 -0.90 0.14 22.20
CA HIS A 151 -1.10 -1.31 22.26
C HIS A 151 0.04 -2.12 21.61
N LEU A 152 0.66 -1.60 20.55
CA LEU A 152 1.90 -2.18 20.00
C LEU A 152 3.08 -2.07 20.97
N ASN A 153 3.19 -0.99 21.75
CA ASN A 153 4.18 -0.88 22.81
C ASN A 153 3.90 -1.83 23.98
N ASP A 154 2.62 -2.06 24.31
CA ASP A 154 2.22 -3.05 25.32
C ASP A 154 2.57 -4.47 24.84
N LEU A 155 2.33 -4.80 23.56
CA LEU A 155 2.74 -6.07 22.96
C LEU A 155 4.26 -6.25 22.96
N LYS A 156 5.02 -5.21 22.60
CA LYS A 156 6.49 -5.21 22.69
C LYS A 156 6.93 -5.55 24.12
N ARG A 157 6.35 -4.89 25.12
CA ARG A 157 6.69 -5.11 26.53
C ARG A 157 6.39 -6.54 26.94
N PHE A 158 5.24 -7.09 26.52
CA PHE A 158 4.84 -8.47 26.79
C PHE A 158 5.80 -9.49 26.15
N LEU A 159 6.09 -9.37 24.86
CA LEU A 159 7.00 -10.30 24.18
C LEU A 159 8.43 -10.23 24.73
N SER A 160 8.82 -9.09 25.31
CA SER A 160 10.11 -8.93 25.98
C SER A 160 10.23 -9.67 27.31
N THR A 161 9.16 -10.29 27.83
CA THR A 161 9.20 -11.05 29.10
C THR A 161 9.45 -12.55 28.92
N SER A 162 9.32 -13.09 27.71
CA SER A 162 9.44 -14.53 27.47
C SER A 162 10.04 -14.85 26.10
N GLU A 163 11.22 -15.47 26.11
CA GLU A 163 11.91 -15.94 24.90
C GLU A 163 11.08 -16.98 24.13
N ALA A 164 10.42 -17.89 24.86
CA ALA A 164 9.60 -18.94 24.29
C ALA A 164 8.39 -18.34 23.56
N MET A 165 7.65 -17.45 24.23
CA MET A 165 6.49 -16.79 23.66
C MET A 165 6.85 -15.94 22.44
N PHE A 166 7.96 -15.19 22.52
CA PHE A 166 8.45 -14.44 21.37
C PHE A 166 8.78 -15.35 20.17
N ARG A 167 9.41 -16.51 20.43
CA ARG A 167 9.73 -17.49 19.39
C ARG A 167 8.49 -18.11 18.76
N ASP A 168 7.48 -18.44 19.57
CA ASP A 168 6.23 -19.04 19.09
C ASP A 168 5.46 -18.06 18.18
N ILE A 169 5.35 -16.80 18.59
CA ILE A 169 4.75 -15.72 17.78
C ILE A 169 5.54 -15.48 16.49
N ALA A 170 6.87 -15.36 16.57
CA ALA A 170 7.71 -15.14 15.41
C ALA A 170 7.66 -16.33 14.43
N ASN A 171 7.58 -17.56 14.94
CA ASN A 171 7.43 -18.76 14.13
C ASN A 171 6.06 -18.80 13.43
N GLY A 172 4.97 -18.50 14.15
CA GLY A 172 3.64 -18.36 13.55
C GLY A 172 3.62 -17.32 12.43
N CYS A 173 4.28 -16.17 12.65
CA CYS A 173 4.42 -15.14 11.61
C CYS A 173 5.23 -15.62 10.39
N LYS A 174 6.25 -16.45 10.59
CA LYS A 174 7.02 -17.06 9.50
C LYS A 174 6.18 -18.05 8.69
N GLU A 175 5.40 -18.90 9.36
CA GLU A 175 4.57 -19.93 8.71
C GLU A 175 3.53 -19.32 7.77
N VAL A 176 2.90 -18.22 8.19
CA VAL A 176 1.91 -17.50 7.37
C VAL A 176 2.53 -16.43 6.46
N ARG A 177 3.87 -16.35 6.41
CA ARG A 177 4.66 -15.43 5.58
C ARG A 177 4.48 -13.94 5.89
N ILE A 178 4.11 -13.60 7.12
CA ILE A 178 4.19 -12.22 7.66
C ILE A 178 5.65 -11.79 7.74
N ILE A 179 6.54 -12.69 8.16
CA ILE A 179 8.00 -12.50 8.02
C ILE A 179 8.58 -13.64 7.19
N ASN A 180 9.67 -13.37 6.45
CA ASN A 180 10.36 -14.40 5.68
C ASN A 180 11.40 -15.16 6.53
N GLY A 181 11.92 -16.27 6.01
CA GLY A 181 12.91 -17.09 6.71
C GLY A 181 14.21 -16.35 7.07
N SER A 182 14.64 -15.40 6.23
CA SER A 182 15.81 -14.56 6.51
C SER A 182 15.57 -13.63 7.71
N GLN A 183 14.41 -12.98 7.75
CA GLN A 183 14.01 -12.11 8.86
C GLN A 183 13.85 -12.90 10.15
N TYR A 184 13.26 -14.10 10.09
CA TYR A 184 13.19 -14.98 11.26
C TYR A 184 14.58 -15.38 11.76
N ASN A 185 15.48 -15.76 10.85
CA ASN A 185 16.84 -16.13 11.23
C ASN A 185 17.60 -14.95 11.84
N GLU A 186 17.41 -13.73 11.34
CA GLU A 186 17.97 -12.50 11.92
C GLU A 186 17.52 -12.29 13.38
N LEU A 187 16.26 -12.59 13.70
CA LEU A 187 15.70 -12.47 15.06
C LEU A 187 16.19 -13.53 16.05
N PHE A 188 16.84 -14.60 15.57
CA PHE A 188 17.30 -15.70 16.40
C PHE A 188 18.74 -16.14 16.06
N ASP A 189 19.49 -15.27 15.39
CA ASP A 189 20.90 -15.52 15.10
C ASP A 189 21.68 -15.50 16.42
N GLY A 190 22.18 -16.66 16.83
CA GLY A 190 22.96 -16.84 18.05
C GLY A 190 24.27 -16.05 18.07
N MET A 191 24.70 -15.52 16.92
CA MET A 191 25.90 -14.68 16.79
C MET A 191 25.61 -13.18 17.00
N SER A 192 24.33 -12.75 16.98
CA SER A 192 23.93 -11.34 16.96
C SER A 192 24.20 -10.57 18.26
N ARG A 193 24.50 -11.26 19.39
CA ARG A 193 24.66 -10.69 20.75
C ARG A 193 23.50 -9.77 21.22
N GLN A 194 22.36 -9.77 20.53
CA GLN A 194 21.22 -8.93 20.85
C GLN A 194 20.44 -9.50 22.04
N SER A 195 20.04 -8.63 22.95
CA SER A 195 19.10 -8.95 24.02
C SER A 195 17.72 -9.31 23.45
N LEU A 196 16.89 -9.99 24.24
CA LEU A 196 15.49 -10.29 23.87
C LEU A 196 14.72 -9.01 23.52
N SER A 197 14.87 -7.94 24.32
CA SER A 197 14.17 -6.68 24.06
C SER A 197 14.58 -6.02 22.75
N GLU A 198 15.84 -6.15 22.33
CA GLU A 198 16.31 -5.60 21.05
C GLU A 198 15.75 -6.40 19.86
N ARG A 199 15.71 -7.73 19.98
CA ARG A 199 15.12 -8.60 18.94
C ARG A 199 13.61 -8.39 18.82
N VAL A 200 12.92 -8.24 19.95
CA VAL A 200 11.48 -7.91 19.97
C VAL A 200 11.23 -6.52 19.36
N GLU A 201 12.07 -5.52 19.64
CA GLU A 201 11.97 -4.20 19.00
C GLU A 201 12.11 -4.30 17.48
N VAL A 202 13.10 -5.05 16.99
CA VAL A 202 13.29 -5.28 15.55
C VAL A 202 12.09 -6.01 14.95
N PHE A 203 11.56 -7.02 15.64
CA PHE A 203 10.36 -7.73 15.21
C PHE A 203 9.15 -6.81 15.11
N ILE A 204 8.85 -6.02 16.16
CA ILE A 204 7.71 -5.08 16.18
C ILE A 204 7.85 -4.05 15.07
N ARG A 205 9.05 -3.53 14.80
CA ARG A 205 9.27 -2.62 13.66
C ARG A 205 8.98 -3.27 12.31
N LYS A 206 9.36 -4.54 12.12
CA LYS A 206 9.04 -5.28 10.88
C LYS A 206 7.54 -5.53 10.75
N ILE A 207 6.85 -5.82 11.86
CA ILE A 207 5.39 -5.95 11.88
C ILE A 207 4.72 -4.62 11.54
N VAL A 208 5.10 -3.52 12.19
CA VAL A 208 4.55 -2.18 11.89
C VAL A 208 4.77 -1.83 10.42
N PHE A 209 5.98 -2.01 9.89
CA PHE A 209 6.28 -1.76 8.49
C PHE A 209 5.46 -2.64 7.54
N LEU A 210 5.25 -3.93 7.88
CA LEU A 210 4.38 -4.80 7.08
C LEU A 210 2.92 -4.34 7.14
N LEU A 211 2.42 -3.95 8.31
CA LEU A 211 1.04 -3.46 8.47
C LEU A 211 0.83 -2.12 7.76
N GLU A 212 1.86 -1.28 7.66
CA GLU A 212 1.85 -0.06 6.84
C GLU A 212 1.79 -0.35 5.33
N LEU A 213 2.44 -1.43 4.87
CA LEU A 213 2.49 -1.83 3.46
C LEU A 213 1.32 -2.73 3.02
N CYS A 214 0.85 -3.59 3.93
CA CYS A 214 -0.14 -4.64 3.71
C CYS A 214 -1.04 -4.77 4.97
N PRO A 215 -1.95 -3.80 5.21
CA PRO A 215 -2.83 -3.81 6.38
C PRO A 215 -3.73 -5.05 6.47
N ASP A 216 -4.04 -5.68 5.34
CA ASP A 216 -4.82 -6.91 5.22
C ASP A 216 -4.19 -8.10 5.95
N GLN A 217 -2.88 -8.05 6.21
CA GLN A 217 -2.16 -9.07 6.97
C GLN A 217 -2.38 -8.93 8.49
N ILE A 218 -3.04 -7.87 8.98
CA ILE A 218 -3.32 -7.66 10.40
C ILE A 218 -4.17 -8.80 10.97
N SER A 219 -5.18 -9.27 10.23
CA SER A 219 -6.06 -10.37 10.65
C SER A 219 -5.28 -11.66 10.90
N LYS A 220 -4.28 -11.95 10.06
CA LYS A 220 -3.40 -13.10 10.23
C LYS A 220 -2.48 -12.93 11.43
N PHE A 221 -1.96 -11.73 11.65
CA PHE A 221 -1.14 -11.42 12.82
C PHE A 221 -1.94 -11.57 14.12
N LEU A 222 -3.15 -11.00 14.17
CA LEU A 222 -4.06 -11.11 15.31
C LEU A 222 -4.48 -12.55 15.58
N SER A 223 -4.72 -13.36 14.54
CA SER A 223 -5.00 -14.79 14.71
C SER A 223 -3.83 -15.52 15.36
N ILE A 224 -2.58 -15.19 15.02
CA ILE A 224 -1.40 -15.79 15.67
C ILE A 224 -1.36 -15.44 17.15
N LEU A 225 -1.66 -14.18 17.52
CA LEU A 225 -1.73 -13.75 18.92
C LEU A 225 -2.83 -14.50 19.69
N ASN A 226 -4.02 -14.63 19.10
CA ASN A 226 -5.17 -15.31 19.70
C ASN A 226 -4.99 -16.83 19.86
N ASN A 227 -4.12 -17.46 19.05
CA ASN A 227 -3.88 -18.90 19.09
C ASN A 227 -2.89 -19.35 20.19
N GLN A 228 -2.31 -18.43 20.99
CA GLN A 228 -1.32 -18.79 22.01
C GLN A 228 -1.90 -19.29 23.35
N GLU A 229 -3.22 -19.46 23.46
CA GLU A 229 -3.92 -19.82 24.70
C GLU A 229 -3.56 -18.90 25.91
N ASP A 230 -3.12 -17.67 25.65
CA ASP A 230 -2.73 -16.68 26.66
C ASP A 230 -3.73 -15.50 26.69
N ILE A 231 -4.32 -15.27 27.87
CA ILE A 231 -5.36 -14.26 28.07
C ILE A 231 -4.84 -12.84 27.81
N ALA A 232 -3.58 -12.55 28.18
CA ALA A 232 -3.00 -11.23 27.97
C ALA A 232 -2.73 -10.98 26.49
N LEU A 233 -2.25 -11.97 25.74
CA LEU A 233 -2.10 -11.87 24.28
C LEU A 233 -3.43 -11.72 23.55
N SER A 234 -4.45 -12.48 23.94
CA SER A 234 -5.77 -12.36 23.36
C SER A 234 -6.38 -10.97 23.63
N THR A 235 -6.25 -10.48 24.87
CA THR A 235 -6.67 -9.11 25.23
C THR A 235 -5.88 -8.05 24.45
N LEU A 236 -4.58 -8.25 24.20
CA LEU A 236 -3.77 -7.35 23.39
C LEU A 236 -4.18 -7.38 21.92
N ALA A 237 -4.49 -8.56 21.39
CA ALA A 237 -5.01 -8.72 20.03
C ALA A 237 -6.34 -7.97 19.86
N ASP A 238 -7.27 -8.11 20.80
CA ASP A 238 -8.56 -7.41 20.78
C ASP A 238 -8.38 -5.89 20.85
N ARG A 239 -7.45 -5.41 21.68
CA ARG A 239 -7.13 -3.97 21.77
C ARG A 239 -6.50 -3.43 20.49
N ILE A 240 -5.59 -4.19 19.87
CA ILE A 240 -5.00 -3.84 18.58
C ILE A 240 -6.08 -3.84 17.48
N ALA A 241 -7.03 -4.78 17.52
CA ALA A 241 -8.14 -4.86 16.56
C ALA A 241 -9.16 -3.73 16.73
N ALA A 242 -9.33 -3.22 17.95
CA ALA A 242 -10.29 -2.18 18.29
C ALA A 242 -9.77 -0.74 18.11
N SER A 243 -8.52 -0.56 17.66
CA SER A 243 -7.83 0.73 17.57
C SER A 243 -7.69 1.24 16.15
#